data_AF-A0A8T0EDY6-F1
#
_entry.id   AF-A0A8T0EDY6-F1
#
_cell.length_a   1.000
_cell.length_b   1.000
_cell.length_c   1.000
_cell.angle_alpha   90.00
_cell.angle_beta   90.00
_cell.angle_gamma   90.00
#
_symmetry.space_group_name_H-M   'P 1'
#
loop_
_entity.id
_entity.type
_entity.pdbx_description
1 polymer ?
#
loop_
_entity_poly.entity_id
_entity_poly.type
_entity_poly.pdbx_seq_one_letter_code
_entity_poly.pdbx_strand_id
1 'polypeptide(L)'
;MGGRGRGRGRGSIPFRRTGFNSDDILPPLNQPPPIYPPLQFKPIPLLTGKKILYTLTLKQEIRSSFKESGYYVPPVCMKKDIERYTDKYQQIHAADQVAWDKKLFPKELFEQPPKKKKKLVKPKKKEVAIVEKLEVLEAKEQAGDVEEEEEKEEEGEEGLEENEEEVEEETDYALSYFDNGESYLDEDDDNVDEGYE
;
A
#
# COMPACT_ATOMS: atom_id res chain seq x y z
N MET A 1 -41.84 -40.53 -5.68
CA MET A 1 -40.42 -40.59 -5.26
C MET A 1 -39.59 -40.49 -6.52
N GLY A 2 -38.83 -39.44 -6.83
CA GLY A 2 -38.05 -38.54 -5.98
C GLY A 2 -36.57 -38.86 -6.17
N GLY A 3 -35.79 -37.97 -6.81
CA GLY A 3 -34.32 -38.08 -6.92
C GLY A 3 -33.75 -37.81 -8.32
N ARG A 4 -33.82 -36.56 -8.82
CA ARG A 4 -32.66 -35.66 -9.03
C ARG A 4 -31.26 -36.32 -8.92
N GLY A 5 -30.53 -36.36 -10.03
CA GLY A 5 -29.08 -36.58 -10.09
C GLY A 5 -28.48 -35.78 -11.26
N ARG A 6 -27.77 -34.70 -10.95
CA ARG A 6 -27.27 -33.68 -11.87
C ARG A 6 -25.92 -34.08 -12.49
N GLY A 7 -25.77 -33.90 -13.81
CA GLY A 7 -24.65 -33.18 -14.43
C GLY A 7 -23.33 -33.92 -14.68
N ARG A 8 -23.07 -34.31 -15.95
CA ARG A 8 -21.78 -34.09 -16.63
C ARG A 8 -22.05 -33.76 -18.11
N GLY A 9 -21.33 -32.76 -18.62
CA GLY A 9 -21.70 -31.92 -19.75
C GLY A 9 -21.96 -32.62 -21.08
N ARG A 10 -23.10 -32.29 -21.69
CA ARG A 10 -23.36 -32.54 -23.11
C ARG A 10 -23.98 -31.28 -23.72
N GLY A 11 -23.17 -30.25 -23.93
CA GLY A 11 -23.51 -29.18 -24.87
C GLY A 11 -23.46 -29.75 -26.28
N SER A 12 -24.53 -30.41 -26.72
CA SER A 12 -24.50 -31.33 -27.86
C SER A 12 -24.94 -30.68 -29.18
N ILE A 13 -24.12 -29.81 -29.75
CA ILE A 13 -24.22 -29.57 -31.20
C ILE A 13 -23.64 -30.82 -31.88
N PRO A 14 -24.35 -31.49 -32.81
CA PRO A 14 -23.80 -32.65 -33.50
C PRO A 14 -22.62 -32.23 -34.38
N PHE A 15 -21.45 -32.83 -34.15
CA PHE A 15 -20.17 -32.52 -34.82
C PHE A 15 -20.24 -32.56 -36.36
N ARG A 16 -21.11 -33.41 -36.91
CA ARG A 16 -21.37 -33.49 -38.36
C ARG A 16 -22.11 -32.27 -38.93
N ARG A 17 -22.89 -31.54 -38.11
CA ARG A 17 -23.62 -30.33 -38.54
C ARG A 17 -22.71 -29.11 -38.62
N THR A 18 -21.59 -29.14 -37.91
CA THR A 18 -20.54 -28.11 -37.96
C THR A 18 -19.52 -28.35 -39.08
N GLY A 19 -19.69 -29.40 -39.89
CA GLY A 19 -18.85 -29.69 -41.05
C GLY A 19 -17.50 -30.35 -40.73
N PHE A 20 -17.29 -30.81 -39.50
CA PHE A 20 -16.08 -31.53 -39.10
C PHE A 20 -16.29 -33.05 -39.23
N ASN A 21 -15.32 -33.74 -39.83
CA ASN A 21 -15.23 -35.20 -39.81
C ASN A 21 -14.42 -35.66 -38.59
N SER A 22 -14.62 -36.90 -38.15
CA SER A 22 -13.90 -37.46 -36.99
C SER A 22 -12.37 -37.36 -37.12
N ASP A 23 -11.86 -37.29 -38.34
CA ASP A 23 -10.43 -37.20 -38.67
C ASP A 23 -9.89 -35.75 -38.63
N ASP A 24 -10.77 -34.74 -38.56
CA ASP A 24 -10.43 -33.31 -38.51
C ASP A 24 -10.26 -32.79 -37.06
N ILE A 25 -10.34 -33.68 -36.07
CA ILE A 25 -10.23 -33.32 -34.65
C ILE A 25 -8.76 -33.10 -34.33
N LEU A 26 -8.40 -31.83 -34.10
CA LEU A 26 -7.07 -31.47 -33.63
C LEU A 26 -6.79 -32.10 -32.25
N PRO A 27 -5.55 -32.57 -31.99
CA PRO A 27 -5.19 -33.12 -30.68
C PRO A 27 -5.40 -32.08 -29.57
N PRO A 28 -5.72 -32.50 -28.34
CA PRO A 28 -5.90 -31.59 -27.23
C PRO A 28 -4.62 -30.79 -26.97
N LEU A 29 -4.75 -29.47 -26.84
CA LEU A 29 -3.63 -28.59 -26.52
C LEU A 29 -3.31 -28.77 -25.03
N ASN A 30 -2.18 -29.43 -24.72
CA ASN A 30 -1.81 -29.78 -23.34
C ASN A 30 -1.28 -28.60 -22.51
N GLN A 31 -0.87 -27.51 -23.17
CA GLN A 31 -0.31 -26.34 -22.52
C GLN A 31 -0.90 -25.08 -23.13
N PRO A 32 -1.11 -24.02 -22.32
CA PRO A 32 -1.51 -22.74 -22.87
C PRO A 32 -0.42 -22.24 -23.83
N PRO A 33 -0.80 -21.50 -24.89
CA PRO A 33 0.18 -20.90 -25.78
C PRO A 33 1.11 -19.96 -25.00
N PRO A 34 2.37 -19.80 -25.45
CA PRO A 34 3.32 -18.92 -24.79
C PRO A 34 2.83 -17.46 -24.83
N ILE A 35 3.17 -16.67 -23.80
CA ILE A 35 2.81 -15.24 -23.69
C ILE A 35 3.33 -14.44 -24.90
N TYR A 36 4.49 -14.84 -25.45
CA TYR A 36 5.10 -14.22 -26.61
C TYR A 36 5.32 -15.25 -27.72
N PRO A 37 4.36 -15.44 -28.63
CA PRO A 37 4.55 -16.31 -29.78
C PRO A 37 5.62 -15.73 -30.72
N PRO A 38 6.44 -16.58 -31.38
CA PRO A 38 7.49 -16.11 -32.27
C PRO A 38 6.90 -15.40 -33.49
N LEU A 39 7.36 -14.18 -33.75
CA LEU A 39 6.95 -13.39 -34.90
C LEU A 39 7.72 -13.81 -36.16
N GLN A 40 7.03 -13.85 -37.30
CA GLN A 40 7.66 -14.15 -38.59
C GLN A 40 8.57 -13.01 -39.09
N PHE A 41 8.27 -11.76 -38.72
CA PHE A 41 8.98 -10.57 -39.19
C PHE A 41 9.55 -9.78 -38.03
N LYS A 42 10.75 -9.23 -38.25
CA LYS A 42 11.43 -8.33 -37.31
C LYS A 42 11.05 -6.86 -37.61
N PRO A 43 11.06 -5.97 -36.61
CA PRO A 43 10.82 -4.55 -36.83
C PRO A 43 11.92 -3.92 -37.71
N ILE A 44 11.57 -2.83 -38.38
CA ILE A 44 12.47 -2.06 -39.25
C ILE A 44 13.59 -1.43 -38.41
N PRO A 45 14.86 -1.46 -38.87
CA PRO A 45 15.96 -0.82 -38.15
C PRO A 45 15.77 0.69 -38.02
N LEU A 46 16.31 1.27 -36.95
CA LEU A 46 16.21 2.71 -36.71
C LEU A 46 16.94 3.51 -37.78
N LEU A 47 16.34 4.61 -38.20
CA LEU A 47 16.93 5.54 -39.15
C LEU A 47 18.13 6.26 -38.52
N THR A 48 19.28 6.19 -39.18
CA THR A 48 20.52 6.84 -38.74
C THR A 48 20.80 8.06 -39.59
N GLY A 49 20.71 9.26 -38.99
CA GLY A 49 20.97 10.51 -39.70
C GLY A 49 21.17 11.69 -38.75
N LYS A 50 22.00 12.66 -39.15
CA LYS A 50 22.35 13.83 -38.31
C LYS A 50 21.11 14.60 -37.82
N LYS A 51 20.11 14.79 -38.68
CA LYS A 51 18.84 15.45 -38.34
C LYS A 51 18.09 14.70 -37.23
N ILE A 52 18.04 13.36 -37.31
CA ILE A 52 17.33 12.51 -36.37
C ILE A 52 18.04 12.52 -35.01
N LEU A 53 19.37 12.44 -35.02
CA LEU A 53 20.16 12.54 -33.79
C LEU A 53 19.96 13.90 -33.11
N TYR A 54 19.93 15.00 -33.89
CA TYR A 54 19.63 16.33 -33.36
C TYR A 54 18.23 16.41 -32.74
N THR A 55 17.21 15.84 -33.39
CA THR A 55 15.85 15.81 -32.81
C THR A 55 15.81 14.95 -31.54
N LEU A 56 16.59 13.87 -31.48
CA LEU A 56 16.71 13.03 -30.28
C LEU A 56 17.34 13.80 -29.12
N THR A 57 18.45 14.51 -29.36
CA THR A 57 19.11 15.32 -28.31
C THR A 57 18.18 16.42 -27.82
N LEU A 58 17.52 17.14 -28.74
CA LEU A 58 16.55 18.18 -28.40
C LEU A 58 15.37 17.60 -27.59
N LYS A 59 14.86 16.42 -27.94
CA LYS A 59 13.82 15.74 -27.16
C LYS A 59 14.28 15.47 -25.73
N GLN A 60 15.55 15.07 -25.55
CA GLN A 60 16.11 14.81 -24.22
C GLN A 60 16.24 16.10 -23.41
N GLU A 61 16.72 17.18 -24.02
CA GLU A 61 16.84 18.50 -23.39
C GLU A 61 15.47 19.03 -22.94
N ILE A 62 14.46 18.95 -23.82
CA ILE A 62 13.09 19.36 -23.49
C ILE A 62 12.54 18.55 -22.32
N ARG A 63 12.84 17.25 -22.24
CA ARG A 63 12.41 16.42 -21.11
C ARG A 63 13.05 16.88 -19.80
N SER A 64 14.33 17.25 -19.82
CA SER A 64 15.01 17.79 -18.64
C SER A 64 14.46 19.16 -18.26
N SER A 65 14.29 20.07 -19.23
CA SER A 65 13.77 21.41 -18.97
C SER A 65 12.35 21.40 -18.41
N PHE A 66 11.47 20.50 -18.88
CA PHE A 66 10.14 20.36 -18.30
C PHE A 66 10.17 19.88 -16.86
N LYS A 67 11.06 18.94 -16.51
CA LYS A 67 11.21 18.45 -15.12
C LYS A 67 11.74 19.51 -14.17
N GLU A 68 12.60 20.39 -14.66
CA GLU A 68 13.16 21.51 -13.89
C GLU A 68 12.21 22.71 -13.83
N SER A 69 11.25 22.79 -14.76
CA SER A 69 10.26 23.87 -14.78
C SER A 69 9.36 23.83 -13.56
N GLY A 70 8.93 25.01 -13.10
CA GLY A 70 7.93 25.13 -12.03
C GLY A 70 6.53 24.60 -12.41
N TYR A 71 6.32 24.20 -13.66
CA TYR A 71 5.06 23.57 -14.08
C TYR A 71 5.05 22.06 -13.84
N TYR A 72 6.18 21.47 -13.48
CA TYR A 72 6.27 20.07 -13.08
C TYR A 72 5.86 19.93 -11.61
N VAL A 73 4.61 19.51 -11.38
CA VAL A 73 4.07 19.25 -10.05
C VAL A 73 4.44 17.82 -9.64
N PRO A 74 5.34 17.61 -8.66
CA PRO A 74 5.62 16.26 -8.17
C PRO A 74 4.40 15.68 -7.45
N PRO A 75 4.26 14.34 -7.41
CA PRO A 75 3.23 13.73 -6.59
C PRO A 75 3.41 14.14 -5.12
N VAL A 76 2.29 14.28 -4.40
CA VAL A 76 2.30 14.66 -2.98
C VAL A 76 3.14 13.65 -2.20
N CYS A 77 4.27 14.10 -1.67
CA CYS A 77 5.07 13.28 -0.77
C CYS A 77 4.34 13.14 0.56
N MET A 78 4.15 11.90 1.02
CA MET A 78 3.65 11.66 2.36
C MET A 78 4.63 12.26 3.37
N LYS A 79 4.11 12.89 4.43
CA LYS A 79 4.94 13.45 5.48
C LYS A 79 5.83 12.34 6.05
N LYS A 80 7.12 12.63 6.20
CA LYS A 80 8.08 11.70 6.81
C LYS A 80 7.65 11.43 8.26
N ASP A 81 7.96 10.23 8.75
CA ASP A 81 7.54 9.76 10.08
C ASP A 81 8.07 10.64 11.23
N ILE A 82 9.22 11.31 11.02
CA ILE A 82 9.90 12.11 12.03
C ILE A 82 10.34 13.44 11.40
N GLU A 83 10.09 14.54 12.11
CA GLU A 83 10.60 15.86 11.75
C GLU A 83 12.13 15.92 11.97
N ARG A 84 12.89 16.21 10.91
CA ARG A 84 14.35 16.31 11.00
C ARG A 84 14.79 17.75 10.86
N TYR A 85 15.76 18.20 11.65
CA TYR A 85 16.35 19.53 11.51
C TYR A 85 16.91 19.78 10.10
N THR A 86 17.34 18.72 9.41
CA THR A 86 17.83 18.77 8.02
C THR A 86 16.76 19.18 7.01
N ASP A 87 15.47 19.02 7.32
CA ASP A 87 14.39 19.43 6.42
C ASP A 87 14.36 20.96 6.22
N LYS A 88 14.89 21.75 7.16
CA LYS A 88 14.99 23.22 7.04
C LYS A 88 15.84 23.69 5.86
N TYR A 89 16.76 22.86 5.39
CA TYR A 89 17.68 23.19 4.30
C TYR A 89 17.33 22.45 3.00
N GLN A 90 16.20 21.73 2.96
CA GLN A 90 15.72 21.15 1.71
C GLN A 90 15.27 22.26 0.77
N GLN A 91 15.67 22.16 -0.49
CA GLN A 91 15.32 23.14 -1.50
C GLN A 91 13.79 23.12 -1.71
N ILE A 92 13.21 24.32 -1.73
CA ILE A 92 11.79 24.50 -2.07
C ILE A 92 11.60 24.09 -3.53
N HIS A 93 10.59 23.27 -3.81
CA HIS A 93 10.31 22.82 -5.17
C HIS A 93 10.03 24.02 -6.09
N ALA A 94 10.52 23.97 -7.33
CA ALA A 94 10.32 25.04 -8.32
C ALA A 94 8.83 25.35 -8.56
N ALA A 95 7.96 24.37 -8.37
CA ALA A 95 6.51 24.52 -8.50
C ALA A 95 5.89 25.49 -7.48
N ASP A 96 6.45 25.55 -6.26
CA ASP A 96 5.95 26.43 -5.20
C ASP A 96 6.35 27.91 -5.44
N GLN A 97 7.30 28.14 -6.37
CA GLN A 97 7.82 29.48 -6.69
C GLN A 97 7.07 30.14 -7.86
N VAL A 98 6.17 29.41 -8.54
CA VAL A 98 5.42 29.95 -9.69
C VAL A 98 4.33 30.90 -9.21
N ALA A 99 4.41 32.16 -9.67
CA ALA A 99 3.37 33.16 -9.42
C ALA A 99 2.23 33.03 -10.44
N TRP A 100 1.01 32.83 -9.94
CA TRP A 100 -0.19 32.67 -10.78
C TRP A 100 -1.05 33.95 -10.79
N ASP A 101 -1.40 34.41 -11.99
CA ASP A 101 -2.34 35.53 -12.18
C ASP A 101 -3.78 35.09 -11.89
N LYS A 102 -4.21 35.22 -10.63
CA LYS A 102 -5.53 34.77 -10.14
C LYS A 102 -6.74 35.32 -10.90
N LYS A 103 -6.58 36.41 -11.65
CA LYS A 103 -7.66 37.03 -12.45
C LYS A 103 -8.02 36.20 -13.68
N LEU A 104 -7.08 35.41 -14.19
CA LEU A 104 -7.27 34.59 -15.40
C LEU A 104 -7.92 33.23 -15.10
N PHE A 105 -8.01 32.87 -13.83
CA PHE A 105 -8.47 31.56 -13.38
C PHE A 105 -9.78 31.69 -12.59
N PRO A 106 -10.63 30.66 -12.62
CA PRO A 106 -11.79 30.58 -11.73
C PRO A 106 -11.38 30.69 -10.26
N LYS A 107 -12.22 31.36 -9.45
CA LYS A 107 -11.96 31.60 -8.02
C LYS A 107 -11.86 30.31 -7.20
N GLU A 108 -12.59 29.27 -7.61
CA GLU A 108 -12.64 27.96 -6.95
C GLU A 108 -11.28 27.26 -6.86
N LEU A 109 -10.33 27.58 -7.75
CA LEU A 109 -8.99 26.99 -7.72
C LEU A 109 -8.15 27.50 -6.55
N PHE A 110 -8.43 28.70 -6.03
CA PHE A 110 -7.67 29.31 -4.94
C PHE A 110 -8.43 29.36 -3.61
N GLU A 111 -9.75 29.21 -3.64
CA GLU A 111 -10.58 29.19 -2.45
C GLU A 111 -10.62 27.77 -1.88
N GLN A 112 -9.78 27.48 -0.88
CA GLN A 112 -9.92 26.23 -0.14
C GLN A 112 -11.19 26.28 0.72
N PRO A 113 -12.02 25.21 0.75
CA PRO A 113 -13.14 25.15 1.67
C PRO A 113 -12.62 25.30 3.10
N PRO A 114 -13.31 26.02 3.99
CA PRO A 114 -12.85 26.23 5.34
C PRO A 114 -12.67 24.88 6.02
N LYS A 115 -11.41 24.51 6.31
CA LYS A 115 -11.11 23.30 7.09
C LYS A 115 -11.86 23.45 8.41
N LYS A 116 -12.85 22.59 8.65
CA LYS A 116 -13.54 22.51 9.94
C LYS A 116 -12.45 22.25 10.99
N LYS A 117 -12.06 23.30 11.72
CA LYS A 117 -11.13 23.16 12.84
C LYS A 117 -11.84 22.22 13.81
N LYS A 118 -11.40 20.96 13.90
CA LYS A 118 -11.70 20.13 15.08
C LYS A 118 -11.25 21.01 16.24
N LYS A 119 -12.20 21.45 17.08
CA LYS A 119 -11.86 22.19 18.28
C LYS A 119 -11.00 21.22 19.08
N LEU A 120 -9.68 21.34 19.00
CA LEU A 120 -8.82 20.79 20.02
C LEU A 120 -9.30 21.50 21.28
N VAL A 121 -10.04 20.77 22.12
CA VAL A 121 -10.29 21.18 23.49
C VAL A 121 -8.88 21.28 24.05
N LYS A 122 -8.35 22.51 24.12
CA LYS A 122 -7.12 22.76 24.83
C LYS A 122 -7.39 22.22 26.23
N PRO A 123 -6.62 21.24 26.75
CA PRO A 123 -6.73 20.93 28.16
C PRO A 123 -6.55 22.27 28.87
N LYS A 124 -7.54 22.67 29.67
CA LYS A 124 -7.42 23.86 30.50
C LYS A 124 -6.12 23.64 31.26
N LYS A 125 -5.09 24.45 30.98
CA LYS A 125 -3.93 24.53 31.84
C LYS A 125 -4.54 24.96 33.17
N LYS A 126 -4.70 24.03 34.11
CA LYS A 126 -4.84 24.42 35.49
C LYS A 126 -3.55 25.20 35.73
N GLU A 127 -3.65 26.51 35.89
CA GLU A 127 -2.59 27.32 36.44
C GLU A 127 -2.43 26.83 37.87
N VAL A 128 -1.79 25.68 38.02
CA VAL A 128 -1.35 25.26 39.33
C VAL A 128 -0.10 26.07 39.54
N ALA A 129 -0.08 26.86 40.61
CA ALA A 129 1.10 27.60 41.03
C ALA A 129 2.24 26.59 41.14
N ILE A 130 3.07 26.52 40.09
CA ILE A 130 4.14 25.54 39.96
C ILE A 130 5.09 25.70 41.15
N VAL A 131 5.28 26.94 41.62
CA VAL A 131 6.06 27.30 42.80
C VAL A 131 5.52 26.62 44.06
N GLU A 132 4.23 26.76 44.36
CA GLU A 132 3.62 26.14 45.55
C GLU A 132 3.68 24.60 45.50
N LYS A 133 3.52 24.01 44.31
CA LYS A 133 3.69 22.56 44.13
C LYS A 133 5.13 22.10 44.31
N LEU A 134 6.09 22.87 43.85
CA LEU A 134 7.51 22.57 44.02
C LEU A 134 7.92 22.71 45.49
N GLU A 135 7.43 23.71 46.21
CA GLU A 135 7.67 23.86 47.65
C GLU A 135 7.07 22.69 48.46
N VAL A 136 5.87 22.22 48.11
CA VAL A 136 5.26 21.04 48.74
C VAL A 136 6.05 19.77 48.44
N LEU A 137 6.57 19.61 47.22
CA LEU A 137 7.40 18.46 46.86
C LEU A 137 8.78 18.50 47.52
N GLU A 138 9.40 19.67 47.61
CA GLU A 138 10.67 19.87 48.31
C GLU A 138 10.53 19.62 49.82
N ALA A 139 9.39 20.01 50.41
CA ALA A 139 9.07 19.67 51.80
C ALA A 139 8.84 18.16 52.00
N LYS A 140 8.22 17.47 51.02
CA LYS A 140 8.05 16.00 51.04
C LYS A 140 9.38 15.27 50.88
N GLU A 141 10.29 15.75 50.03
CA GLU A 141 11.65 15.20 49.89
C GLU A 141 12.50 15.44 51.14
N GLN A 142 12.40 16.62 51.78
CA GLN A 142 13.10 16.90 53.04
C GLN A 142 12.53 16.12 54.24
N ALA A 143 11.23 15.78 54.21
CA ALA A 143 10.59 14.94 55.23
C ALA A 143 10.91 13.44 55.07
N GLY A 144 11.57 13.02 53.99
CA GLY A 144 12.06 11.65 53.83
C GLY A 144 10.97 10.59 53.76
N ASP A 145 9.78 10.95 53.28
CA ASP A 145 8.66 10.01 53.15
C ASP A 145 8.67 9.42 51.73
N VAL A 146 9.37 8.29 51.60
CA VAL A 146 9.29 7.42 50.42
C VAL A 146 8.24 6.35 50.75
N GLU A 147 6.97 6.72 50.67
CA GLU A 147 5.90 5.73 50.60
C GLU A 147 5.49 5.54 49.13
N GLU A 148 5.95 4.40 48.58
CA GLU A 148 5.33 3.76 47.42
C GLU A 148 3.91 3.32 47.82
N GLU A 149 2.88 4.05 47.39
CA GLU A 149 1.51 3.56 47.39
C GLU A 149 1.06 3.25 45.96
N GLU A 150 1.16 1.97 45.61
CA GLU A 150 0.28 1.32 44.65
C GLU A 150 -1.11 1.17 45.29
N GLU A 151 -2.15 1.81 44.73
CA GLU A 151 -3.53 1.32 44.89
C GLU A 151 -4.27 1.37 43.55
N LYS A 152 -4.56 0.17 43.06
CA LYS A 152 -5.61 -0.15 42.10
C LYS A 152 -6.94 -0.15 42.85
N GLU A 153 -8.02 0.34 42.23
CA GLU A 153 -9.34 -0.28 42.37
C GLU A 153 -10.24 0.05 41.17
N GLU A 154 -10.86 -1.01 40.67
CA GLU A 154 -11.74 -1.13 39.50
C GLU A 154 -13.21 -0.79 39.84
N GLU A 155 -14.03 -0.79 38.78
CA GLU A 155 -15.48 -1.09 38.72
C GLU A 155 -16.41 0.03 38.21
N GLY A 156 -17.18 -0.32 37.18
CA GLY A 156 -18.36 0.43 36.73
C GLY A 156 -18.69 0.30 35.23
N GLU A 157 -18.88 -0.95 34.78
CA GLU A 157 -19.38 -1.41 33.49
C GLU A 157 -20.79 -0.83 33.16
N GLU A 158 -21.06 -0.46 31.90
CA GLU A 158 -22.36 -0.64 31.19
C GLU A 158 -22.31 -0.01 29.78
N GLY A 159 -22.40 -0.84 28.74
CA GLY A 159 -22.64 -0.38 27.36
C GLY A 159 -22.06 -1.21 26.21
N LEU A 160 -22.04 -2.55 26.33
CA LEU A 160 -21.89 -3.47 25.19
C LEU A 160 -23.27 -3.61 24.52
N GLU A 161 -23.43 -3.06 23.30
CA GLU A 161 -24.45 -3.52 22.37
C GLU A 161 -23.77 -4.29 21.24
N GLU A 162 -24.19 -5.54 21.14
CA GLU A 162 -23.93 -6.60 20.16
C GLU A 162 -23.66 -6.12 18.73
N ASN A 163 -22.61 -6.66 18.12
CA ASN A 163 -22.66 -7.00 16.70
C ASN A 163 -22.24 -8.46 16.53
N GLU A 164 -23.26 -9.31 16.49
CA GLU A 164 -23.21 -10.72 16.10
C GLU A 164 -22.87 -10.85 14.60
N GLU A 165 -21.59 -10.83 14.26
CA GLU A 165 -21.09 -11.50 13.06
C GLU A 165 -20.17 -12.64 13.50
N GLU A 166 -20.83 -13.72 13.90
CA GLU A 166 -20.26 -15.04 14.06
C GLU A 166 -19.71 -15.53 12.69
N VAL A 167 -18.61 -16.29 12.77
CA VAL A 167 -18.02 -17.16 11.74
C VAL A 167 -16.93 -16.54 10.85
N GLU A 168 -15.66 -16.89 11.16
CA GLU A 168 -14.65 -17.46 10.23
C GLU A 168 -13.21 -17.52 10.85
N GLU A 169 -13.06 -17.55 12.19
CA GLU A 169 -11.74 -17.74 12.84
C GLU A 169 -11.37 -19.21 13.10
N GLU A 170 -11.86 -20.14 12.28
CA GLU A 170 -11.28 -21.48 12.12
C GLU A 170 -10.65 -21.61 10.73
N THR A 171 -9.98 -20.56 10.26
CA THR A 171 -9.05 -20.72 9.14
C THR A 171 -7.87 -21.53 9.62
N ASP A 172 -7.39 -22.47 8.81
CA ASP A 172 -6.17 -23.25 9.07
C ASP A 172 -4.97 -22.34 9.44
N TYR A 173 -5.05 -21.06 9.09
CA TYR A 173 -4.12 -19.99 9.45
C TYR A 173 -4.11 -19.66 10.96
N ALA A 174 -5.27 -19.59 11.63
CA ALA A 174 -5.34 -19.30 13.07
C ALA A 174 -4.77 -20.43 13.92
N LEU A 175 -4.96 -21.68 13.47
CA LEU A 175 -4.45 -22.88 14.17
C LEU A 175 -2.94 -23.11 13.93
N SER A 176 -2.37 -22.61 12.83
CA SER A 176 -0.94 -22.81 12.49
C SER A 176 -0.04 -21.60 12.78
N TYR A 177 -0.58 -20.44 13.15
CA TYR A 177 0.21 -19.20 13.32
C TYR A 177 1.25 -19.27 14.47
N PHE A 178 1.03 -20.15 15.46
CA PHE A 178 1.99 -20.40 16.54
C PHE A 178 2.58 -21.83 16.51
N ASP A 179 2.28 -22.62 15.48
CA ASP A 179 2.93 -23.91 15.30
C ASP A 179 4.20 -23.69 14.47
N ASN A 180 5.35 -23.64 15.15
CA ASN A 180 6.65 -23.27 14.57
C ASN A 180 7.21 -24.33 13.60
N GLY A 181 6.37 -25.20 13.03
CA GLY A 181 6.77 -26.21 12.06
C GLY A 181 7.77 -27.23 12.60
N GLU A 182 7.83 -27.44 13.94
CA GLU A 182 8.76 -28.42 14.54
C GLU A 182 8.41 -29.87 14.15
N SER A 183 7.23 -30.13 13.58
CA SER A 183 6.85 -31.44 13.04
C SER A 183 7.43 -31.74 11.64
N TYR A 184 8.01 -30.76 10.94
CA TYR A 184 8.60 -30.98 9.61
C TYR A 184 9.99 -31.63 9.63
N LEU A 185 10.61 -31.77 10.81
CA LEU A 185 11.99 -32.27 10.90
C LEU A 185 12.10 -33.75 11.30
N ASP A 186 11.00 -34.43 11.62
CA ASP A 186 11.07 -35.75 12.28
C ASP A 186 10.55 -36.94 11.45
N GLU A 187 10.19 -36.75 10.18
CA GLU A 187 9.88 -37.88 9.29
C GLU A 187 10.52 -37.70 7.90
N ASP A 188 11.72 -38.30 7.82
CA ASP A 188 12.24 -39.07 6.68
C ASP A 188 12.87 -38.36 5.45
N ASP A 189 14.14 -38.76 5.27
CA ASP A 189 14.78 -39.19 4.01
C ASP A 189 15.45 -38.14 3.10
N ASP A 190 16.76 -37.96 3.34
CA ASP A 190 17.81 -38.39 2.43
C ASP A 190 17.52 -38.29 0.92
N ASN A 191 17.94 -37.20 0.24
CA ASN A 191 18.56 -37.33 -1.08
C ASN A 191 19.24 -36.07 -1.69
N VAL A 192 20.45 -36.31 -2.23
CA VAL A 192 21.21 -35.62 -3.33
C VAL A 192 21.77 -34.20 -3.04
N ASP A 193 23.08 -33.95 -2.88
CA ASP A 193 24.31 -34.26 -3.65
C ASP A 193 24.55 -33.41 -4.93
N GLU A 194 25.82 -33.03 -5.12
CA GLU A 194 26.50 -32.38 -6.28
C GLU A 194 26.07 -30.96 -6.70
N GLY A 195 26.93 -30.01 -7.10
CA GLY A 195 28.32 -30.04 -7.54
C GLY A 195 28.53 -28.96 -8.62
N TYR A 196 29.68 -28.25 -8.56
CA TYR A 196 30.34 -27.44 -9.61
C TYR A 196 29.67 -26.16 -10.18
N GLU A 197 30.34 -25.01 -9.98
CA GLU A 197 31.27 -24.39 -10.95
C GLU A 197 32.23 -23.41 -10.24
#